data_AF-A0A959PQG9-F1
#
_entry.id   AF-A0A959PQG9-F1
#
_cell.length_a   1.000
_cell.length_b   1.000
_cell.length_c   1.000
_cell.angle_alpha   90.00
_cell.angle_beta   90.00
_cell.angle_gamma   90.00
#
_symmetry.space_group_name_H-M   'P 1'
#
loop_
_entity.id
_entity.type
_entity.pdbx_description
1 polymer ?
#
loop_
_entity_poly.entity_id
_entity_poly.type
_entity_poly.pdbx_seq_one_letter_code
_entity_poly.pdbx_strand_id
1 'polypeptide(L)'
;KNGQYFVGPNNGIFSLIFDDLDPKKIYKVDAPHDKANSTISVLAHAIAYISHGLPLAEIGPIPEQFYQKMLLKPVLTQHQIRAAIIHIDNFENVIINLKRSEFESLRGGRSFELYYKQNEPITILHNHYGDVPIGDPVAFFNSSDYLVIAVNLDKAASLYNLHKNEMIQIYFN
;
A
#
# COMPACT_ATOMS: atom_id res chain seq x y z
N LYS A 1 0.58 -12.63 -15.11
CA LYS A 1 -0.77 -11.99 -15.02
C LYS A 1 -1.01 -11.21 -16.31
N ASN A 2 -2.14 -11.42 -17.02
CA ASN A 2 -2.44 -10.74 -18.30
C ASN A 2 -1.29 -10.77 -19.35
N GLY A 3 -0.65 -11.92 -19.53
CA GLY A 3 0.49 -12.06 -20.45
C GLY A 3 1.84 -11.53 -19.93
N GLN A 4 1.88 -10.93 -18.74
CA GLN A 4 3.11 -10.44 -18.12
C GLN A 4 3.70 -11.45 -17.13
N TYR A 5 5.03 -11.48 -17.06
CA TYR A 5 5.83 -12.25 -16.11
C TYR A 5 6.41 -11.33 -15.04
N PHE A 6 6.51 -11.81 -13.81
CA PHE A 6 7.08 -11.08 -12.68
C PHE A 6 8.16 -11.94 -12.04
N VAL A 7 9.33 -11.36 -11.78
CA VAL A 7 10.49 -12.05 -11.21
C VAL A 7 11.04 -11.19 -10.07
N GLY A 8 11.35 -11.83 -8.94
CA GLY A 8 11.81 -11.12 -7.76
C GLY A 8 12.00 -12.05 -6.56
N PRO A 9 12.40 -11.48 -5.41
CA PRO A 9 12.67 -12.27 -4.22
C PRO A 9 11.37 -12.85 -3.64
N ASN A 10 11.45 -14.10 -3.18
CA ASN A 10 10.39 -14.73 -2.41
C ASN A 10 10.42 -14.24 -0.95
N ASN A 11 9.95 -13.02 -0.71
CA ASN A 11 9.93 -12.38 0.61
C ASN A 11 8.54 -11.82 1.01
N GLY A 12 7.50 -12.29 0.31
CA GLY A 12 6.12 -11.85 0.50
C GLY A 12 5.71 -10.59 -0.24
N ILE A 13 6.58 -9.95 -1.03
CA ILE A 13 6.17 -8.77 -1.81
C ILE A 13 5.06 -9.10 -2.82
N PHE A 14 5.12 -10.27 -3.46
CA PHE A 14 4.17 -10.65 -4.49
C PHE A 14 2.76 -10.86 -3.95
N SER A 15 2.59 -11.36 -2.72
CA SER A 15 1.26 -11.49 -2.11
C SER A 15 0.65 -10.14 -1.70
N LEU A 16 1.44 -9.06 -1.67
CA LEU A 16 0.95 -7.70 -1.45
C LEU A 16 0.54 -7.01 -2.75
N ILE A 17 1.07 -7.46 -3.89
CA ILE A 17 0.80 -6.91 -5.23
C ILE A 17 -0.34 -7.65 -5.91
N PHE A 18 -0.47 -8.96 -5.66
CA PHE A 18 -1.39 -9.84 -6.35
C PHE A 18 -2.32 -10.55 -5.37
N ASP A 19 -3.62 -10.31 -5.51
CA ASP A 19 -4.66 -10.94 -4.69
C ASP A 19 -4.98 -12.39 -5.12
N ASP A 20 -4.57 -12.78 -6.33
CA ASP A 20 -4.99 -14.00 -7.04
C ASP A 20 -3.79 -14.83 -7.54
N LEU A 21 -2.80 -15.05 -6.67
CA LEU A 21 -1.65 -15.88 -7.00
C LEU A 21 -2.02 -17.37 -7.06
N ASP A 22 -1.87 -17.96 -8.25
CA ASP A 22 -1.94 -19.42 -8.45
C ASP A 22 -0.57 -20.05 -8.15
N PRO A 23 -0.41 -20.83 -7.06
CA PRO A 23 0.86 -21.45 -6.70
C PRO A 23 1.43 -22.36 -7.78
N LYS A 24 0.58 -22.92 -8.65
CA LYS A 24 1.00 -23.80 -9.76
C LYS A 24 1.70 -23.04 -10.89
N LYS A 25 1.64 -21.70 -10.87
CA LYS A 25 2.28 -20.82 -11.87
C LYS A 25 3.48 -20.07 -11.30
N ILE A 26 3.96 -20.49 -10.13
CA ILE A 26 5.11 -19.89 -9.45
C ILE A 26 6.26 -20.90 -9.52
N TYR A 27 7.40 -20.44 -10.03
CA TYR A 27 8.60 -21.24 -10.20
C TYR A 27 9.76 -20.56 -9.48
N LYS A 28 10.56 -21.35 -8.78
CA LYS A 28 11.86 -20.92 -8.26
C LYS A 28 12.82 -20.87 -9.44
N VAL A 29 13.55 -19.77 -9.56
CA VAL A 29 14.61 -19.65 -10.56
C VAL A 29 15.87 -20.27 -9.97
N ASP A 30 16.36 -21.36 -10.56
CA ASP A 30 17.62 -21.94 -10.13
C ASP A 30 18.79 -21.05 -10.55
N ALA A 31 19.77 -20.90 -9.66
CA ALA A 31 20.92 -20.06 -9.93
C ALA A 31 21.86 -20.75 -10.94
N PRO A 32 22.40 -20.02 -11.94
CA PRO A 32 23.37 -20.60 -12.87
C PRO A 32 24.60 -21.13 -12.12
N HIS A 33 25.02 -22.36 -12.42
CA HIS A 33 26.09 -23.08 -11.69
C HIS A 33 27.45 -22.37 -11.64
N ASP A 34 27.75 -21.44 -12.55
CA ASP A 34 29.10 -20.90 -12.76
C ASP A 34 29.29 -19.42 -12.36
N LYS A 35 28.31 -18.78 -11.71
CA LYS A 35 28.45 -17.37 -11.29
C LYS A 35 28.17 -17.24 -9.80
N ALA A 36 28.88 -16.31 -9.15
CA ALA A 36 28.48 -15.81 -7.84
C ALA A 36 26.98 -15.52 -7.87
N ASN A 37 26.24 -16.11 -6.93
CA ASN A 37 24.77 -16.08 -6.80
C ASN A 37 24.27 -14.66 -6.47
N SER A 38 24.52 -13.71 -7.37
CA SER A 38 24.02 -12.36 -7.28
C SER A 38 22.56 -12.34 -7.76
N THR A 39 21.77 -11.46 -7.15
CA THR A 39 20.39 -11.19 -7.59
C THR A 39 20.33 -10.85 -9.08
N ILE A 40 21.35 -10.13 -9.60
CA ILE A 40 21.45 -9.76 -11.01
C ILE A 40 21.57 -11.00 -11.90
N SER A 41 22.42 -11.97 -11.54
CA SER A 41 22.62 -13.20 -12.31
C SER A 41 21.32 -14.02 -12.39
N VAL A 42 20.59 -14.15 -11.27
CA VAL A 42 19.32 -14.87 -11.21
C VAL A 42 18.24 -14.18 -12.03
N LEU A 43 18.12 -12.85 -11.91
CA LEU A 43 17.17 -12.07 -12.71
C LEU A 43 17.49 -12.14 -14.21
N ALA A 44 18.76 -12.02 -14.60
CA ALA A 44 19.18 -12.12 -15.99
C ALA A 44 18.88 -13.51 -16.58
N HIS A 45 19.11 -14.59 -15.82
CA HIS A 45 18.74 -15.94 -16.22
C HIS A 45 17.23 -16.06 -16.44
N ALA A 46 16.43 -15.57 -15.49
CA ALA A 46 14.98 -15.57 -15.60
C ALA A 46 14.46 -14.82 -16.84
N ILE A 47 14.97 -13.62 -17.06
CA ILE A 47 14.58 -12.76 -18.19
C ILE A 47 14.95 -13.44 -19.52
N ALA A 48 16.17 -13.98 -19.64
CA ALA A 48 16.59 -14.70 -20.84
C ALA A 48 15.69 -15.91 -21.12
N TYR A 49 15.33 -16.66 -20.09
CA TYR A 49 14.46 -17.82 -20.21
C TYR A 49 13.06 -17.43 -20.75
N ILE A 50 12.48 -16.39 -20.15
CA ILE A 50 11.17 -15.84 -20.55
C ILE A 50 11.23 -15.28 -21.97
N SER A 51 12.29 -14.55 -22.33
CA SER A 51 12.38 -13.89 -23.65
C SER A 51 12.52 -14.88 -24.81
N HIS A 52 13.05 -16.08 -24.55
CA HIS A 52 13.15 -17.16 -25.54
C HIS A 52 11.88 -18.01 -25.62
N GLY A 53 10.85 -17.73 -24.81
CA GLY A 53 9.60 -18.48 -24.81
C GLY A 53 9.75 -19.92 -24.30
N LEU A 54 10.78 -20.19 -23.50
CA LEU A 54 11.04 -21.52 -22.96
C LEU A 54 10.01 -21.89 -21.88
N PRO A 55 9.68 -23.18 -21.69
CA PRO A 55 8.68 -23.61 -20.72
C PRO A 55 9.10 -23.29 -19.28
N LEU A 56 8.35 -22.44 -18.56
CA LEU A 56 8.74 -22.02 -17.20
C LEU A 56 8.95 -23.18 -16.21
N ALA A 57 8.34 -24.35 -16.43
CA ALA A 57 8.55 -25.53 -15.59
C ALA A 57 9.99 -26.06 -15.62
N GLU A 58 10.78 -25.69 -16.63
CA GLU A 58 12.18 -26.08 -16.80
C GLU A 58 13.17 -25.05 -16.21
N ILE A 59 12.70 -23.87 -15.79
CA ILE A 59 13.58 -22.85 -15.16
C ILE A 59 13.98 -23.20 -13.71
N GLY A 60 13.21 -24.11 -13.11
CA GLY A 60 13.38 -24.60 -11.76
C GLY A 60 12.04 -25.05 -11.16
N PRO A 61 12.09 -25.62 -9.94
CA PRO A 61 10.93 -26.28 -9.35
C PRO A 61 9.88 -25.28 -8.86
N ILE A 62 8.67 -25.77 -8.59
CA ILE A 62 7.70 -25.04 -7.75
C ILE A 62 8.34 -24.87 -6.37
N PRO A 63 8.34 -23.66 -5.77
CA PRO A 63 8.94 -23.46 -4.46
C PRO A 63 8.16 -24.22 -3.38
N GLU A 64 8.87 -24.91 -2.49
CA GLU A 64 8.26 -25.58 -1.33
C GLU A 64 7.52 -24.60 -0.41
N GLN A 65 8.05 -23.38 -0.30
CA GLN A 65 7.46 -22.30 0.47
C GLN A 65 7.35 -21.05 -0.38
N PHE A 66 6.17 -20.45 -0.42
CA PHE A 66 5.95 -19.12 -0.98
C PHE A 66 5.52 -18.18 0.14
N TYR A 67 6.38 -17.21 0.48
CA TYR A 67 6.12 -16.31 1.60
C TYR A 67 4.92 -15.43 1.27
N GLN A 68 3.97 -15.34 2.20
CA GLN A 68 2.81 -14.47 2.10
C GLN A 68 2.83 -13.43 3.22
N LYS A 69 2.64 -12.17 2.84
CA LYS A 69 2.33 -11.05 3.72
C LYS A 69 0.91 -10.57 3.45
N MET A 70 0.26 -10.10 4.51
CA MET A 70 -1.04 -9.45 4.43
C MET A 70 -0.90 -7.95 4.61
N LEU A 71 -1.68 -7.18 3.87
CA LEU A 71 -1.83 -5.75 4.12
C LEU A 71 -2.60 -5.54 5.43
N LEU A 72 -2.17 -4.55 6.20
CA LEU A 72 -2.96 -4.06 7.33
C LEU A 72 -4.24 -3.43 6.78
N LYS A 73 -5.39 -4.00 7.11
CA LYS A 73 -6.71 -3.47 6.73
C LYS A 73 -7.27 -2.56 7.82
N PRO A 74 -8.10 -1.55 7.47
CA PRO A 74 -8.81 -0.77 8.46
C PRO A 74 -9.88 -1.63 9.14
N VAL A 75 -10.18 -1.33 10.40
CA VAL A 75 -11.31 -1.96 11.12
C VAL A 75 -12.53 -1.07 10.91
N LEU A 76 -13.58 -1.66 10.34
CA LEU A 76 -14.82 -0.95 9.99
C LEU A 76 -15.97 -1.44 10.90
N THR A 77 -16.69 -0.50 11.51
CA THR A 77 -17.95 -0.75 12.25
C THR A 77 -19.01 0.23 11.75
N GLN A 78 -20.28 0.05 12.12
CA GLN A 78 -21.37 0.91 11.64
C GLN A 78 -21.17 2.42 11.93
N HIS A 79 -20.46 2.77 13.00
CA HIS A 79 -20.27 4.16 13.46
C HIS A 79 -18.81 4.60 13.50
N GLN A 80 -17.86 3.74 13.11
CA GLN A 80 -16.45 4.02 13.30
C GLN A 80 -15.57 3.32 12.26
N ILE A 81 -14.53 4.02 11.81
CA ILE A 81 -13.36 3.45 11.15
C ILE A 81 -12.15 3.63 12.05
N ARG A 82 -11.39 2.55 12.26
CA ARG A 82 -10.04 2.59 12.84
C ARG A 82 -9.04 2.20 11.78
N ALA A 83 -8.33 3.18 11.27
CA ALA A 83 -7.33 3.03 10.24
C ALA A 83 -5.93 3.33 10.80
N ALA A 84 -4.88 3.02 10.07
CA ALA A 84 -3.50 3.19 10.46
C ALA A 84 -2.71 3.94 9.40
N ILE A 85 -1.74 4.71 9.86
CA ILE A 85 -0.75 5.36 8.99
C ILE A 85 0.14 4.28 8.37
N ILE A 86 0.06 4.09 7.06
CA ILE A 86 0.88 3.09 6.34
C ILE A 86 2.11 3.69 5.68
N HIS A 87 2.07 4.99 5.39
CA HIS A 87 3.19 5.69 4.78
C HIS A 87 3.19 7.17 5.17
N ILE A 88 4.39 7.74 5.27
CA ILE A 88 4.62 9.18 5.36
C ILE A 88 5.46 9.48 4.12
N ASP A 89 4.94 10.33 3.24
CA ASP A 89 5.64 10.67 2.00
C ASP A 89 6.78 11.69 2.24
N ASN A 90 7.49 12.05 1.18
CA ASN A 90 8.62 12.97 1.26
C ASN A 90 8.23 14.42 1.63
N PHE A 91 6.95 14.78 1.50
CA PHE A 91 6.40 16.07 1.93
C PHE A 91 5.86 16.01 3.36
N GLU A 92 5.97 14.85 4.01
CA GLU A 92 5.43 14.56 5.33
C GLU A 92 3.90 14.58 5.40
N ASN A 93 3.24 14.28 4.27
CA ASN A 93 1.83 13.93 4.28
C ASN A 93 1.66 12.50 4.78
N VAL A 94 0.57 12.28 5.51
CA VAL A 94 0.28 11.03 6.19
C VAL A 94 -0.74 10.24 5.39
N ILE A 95 -0.32 9.09 4.86
CA ILE A 95 -1.15 8.21 4.05
C ILE A 95 -1.72 7.09 4.94
N ILE A 96 -3.03 6.97 4.93
CA ILE A 96 -3.81 6.07 5.79
C ILE A 96 -4.26 4.87 4.96
N ASN A 97 -4.31 3.68 5.56
CA ASN A 97 -4.81 2.45 4.93
C ASN A 97 -6.33 2.42 4.75
N LEU A 98 -6.94 3.52 4.32
CA LEU A 98 -8.36 3.62 4.09
C LEU A 98 -8.62 4.06 2.65
N LYS A 99 -9.30 3.21 1.88
CA LYS A 99 -9.70 3.53 0.51
C LYS A 99 -10.95 4.41 0.49
N ARG A 100 -11.05 5.25 -0.55
CA ARG A 100 -12.25 6.06 -0.83
C ARG A 100 -13.52 5.22 -0.83
N SER A 101 -13.50 4.08 -1.51
CA SER A 101 -14.66 3.18 -1.58
C SER A 101 -15.11 2.67 -0.21
N GLU A 102 -14.17 2.29 0.66
CA GLU A 102 -14.47 1.82 2.02
C GLU A 102 -15.06 2.95 2.88
N PHE A 103 -14.47 4.14 2.79
CA PHE A 103 -14.96 5.31 3.51
C PHE A 103 -16.35 5.74 3.04
N GLU A 104 -16.57 5.91 1.74
CA GLU A 104 -17.85 6.39 1.20
C GLU A 104 -18.96 5.36 1.38
N SER A 105 -18.65 4.06 1.18
CA SER A 105 -19.62 2.98 1.41
C SER A 105 -20.10 2.95 2.85
N LEU A 106 -19.22 3.24 3.82
CA LEU A 106 -19.60 3.25 5.23
C LEU A 106 -20.24 4.59 5.63
N ARG A 107 -19.72 5.72 5.14
CA ARG A 107 -20.23 7.06 5.44
C ARG A 107 -21.70 7.18 5.04
N GLY A 108 -22.06 6.75 3.82
CA GLY A 108 -23.44 6.78 3.35
C GLY A 108 -24.09 8.17 3.43
N GLY A 109 -23.30 9.23 3.21
CA GLY A 109 -23.76 10.62 3.30
C GLY A 109 -23.79 11.25 4.70
N ARG A 110 -23.49 10.49 5.76
CA ARG A 110 -23.40 11.00 7.13
C ARG A 110 -22.28 12.04 7.30
N SER A 111 -22.40 12.89 8.31
CA SER A 111 -21.25 13.69 8.76
C SER A 111 -20.22 12.78 9.44
N PHE A 112 -18.98 13.23 9.48
CA PHE A 112 -17.89 12.48 10.08
C PHE A 112 -16.95 13.39 10.85
N GLU A 113 -16.21 12.79 11.77
CA GLU A 113 -15.14 13.44 12.53
C GLU A 113 -13.89 12.56 12.44
N LEU A 114 -12.85 13.07 11.80
CA LEU A 114 -11.55 12.39 11.63
C LEU A 114 -10.56 12.93 12.68
N TYR A 115 -10.14 12.05 13.58
CA TYR A 115 -9.18 12.33 14.63
C TYR A 115 -7.83 11.67 14.34
N TYR A 116 -6.79 12.51 14.31
CA TYR A 116 -5.40 12.09 14.13
C TYR A 116 -4.54 12.29 15.38
N LYS A 117 -4.97 13.16 16.32
CA LYS A 117 -4.47 13.35 17.70
C LYS A 117 -5.63 13.95 18.55
N GLN A 118 -5.34 14.48 19.73
CA GLN A 118 -6.28 15.24 20.59
C GLN A 118 -6.62 16.64 20.06
N ASN A 119 -6.47 16.87 18.75
CA ASN A 119 -6.78 18.14 18.11
C ASN A 119 -8.25 18.19 17.67
N GLU A 120 -8.69 19.36 17.21
CA GLU A 120 -9.95 19.51 16.49
C GLU A 120 -10.03 18.52 15.32
N PRO A 121 -11.15 17.79 15.17
CA PRO A 121 -11.29 16.81 14.12
C PRO A 121 -11.43 17.48 12.75
N ILE A 122 -10.95 16.80 11.72
CA ILE A 122 -11.27 17.17 10.33
C ILE A 122 -12.67 16.64 10.02
N THR A 123 -13.57 17.52 9.58
CA THR A 123 -14.99 17.18 9.29
C THR A 123 -15.37 17.33 7.83
N ILE A 124 -14.45 17.85 7.00
CA ILE A 124 -14.63 18.08 5.56
C ILE A 124 -13.49 17.41 4.81
N LEU A 125 -13.83 16.73 3.72
CA LEU A 125 -12.84 16.26 2.75
C LEU A 125 -12.72 17.27 1.62
N HIS A 126 -11.49 17.63 1.31
CA HIS A 126 -11.13 18.55 0.23
C HIS A 126 -10.60 17.79 -0.99
N ASN A 127 -10.32 18.51 -2.08
CA ASN A 127 -9.75 17.92 -3.29
C ASN A 127 -8.22 18.07 -3.32
N HIS A 128 -7.70 19.17 -2.78
CA HIS A 128 -6.26 19.45 -2.74
C HIS A 128 -5.86 20.39 -1.59
N TYR A 129 -4.56 20.51 -1.36
CA TYR A 129 -3.97 21.31 -0.27
C TYR A 129 -4.47 22.75 -0.19
N GLY A 130 -4.63 23.41 -1.34
CA GLY A 130 -5.03 24.83 -1.41
C GLY A 130 -6.50 25.11 -1.10
N ASP A 131 -7.29 24.10 -0.74
CA ASP A 131 -8.70 24.30 -0.36
C ASP A 131 -8.85 24.82 1.09
N VAL A 132 -7.75 24.86 1.85
CA VAL A 132 -7.69 25.41 3.22
C VAL A 132 -6.61 26.51 3.31
N PRO A 133 -6.68 27.42 4.30
CA PRO A 133 -5.60 28.38 4.56
C PRO A 133 -4.23 27.73 4.78
N ILE A 134 -3.17 28.51 4.55
CA ILE A 134 -1.78 28.06 4.81
C ILE A 134 -1.62 27.72 6.29
N GLY A 135 -1.04 26.56 6.58
CA GLY A 135 -0.83 26.07 7.95
C GLY A 135 -2.01 25.26 8.52
N ASP A 136 -3.15 25.20 7.82
CA ASP A 136 -4.31 24.44 8.29
C ASP A 136 -4.25 22.97 7.86
N PRO A 137 -4.75 22.05 8.69
CA PRO A 137 -4.84 20.64 8.35
C PRO A 137 -5.89 20.40 7.25
N VAL A 138 -5.61 19.48 6.35
CA VAL A 138 -6.49 19.10 5.25
C VAL A 138 -6.51 17.59 5.10
N ALA A 139 -7.69 17.03 4.84
CA ALA A 139 -7.86 15.63 4.46
C ALA A 139 -8.45 15.52 3.07
N PHE A 140 -7.88 14.63 2.25
CA PHE A 140 -8.34 14.35 0.89
C PHE A 140 -7.94 12.93 0.48
N PHE A 141 -8.52 12.43 -0.60
CA PHE A 141 -8.12 11.17 -1.20
C PHE A 141 -7.15 11.43 -2.35
N ASN A 142 -5.97 10.80 -2.31
CA ASN A 142 -4.96 10.96 -3.37
C ASN A 142 -5.34 10.20 -4.66
N SER A 143 -4.47 10.29 -5.68
CA SER A 143 -4.67 9.62 -6.97
C SER A 143 -4.70 8.08 -6.91
N SER A 144 -4.24 7.49 -5.80
CA SER A 144 -4.34 6.06 -5.53
C SER A 144 -5.53 5.71 -4.62
N ASP A 145 -6.48 6.64 -4.43
CA ASP A 145 -7.68 6.54 -3.60
C ASP A 145 -7.43 6.25 -2.12
N TYR A 146 -6.22 6.51 -1.61
CA TYR A 146 -5.95 6.45 -0.17
C TYR A 146 -6.26 7.78 0.50
N LEU A 147 -6.84 7.73 1.69
CA LEU A 147 -7.03 8.91 2.54
C LEU A 147 -5.67 9.45 2.97
N VAL A 148 -5.50 10.76 2.84
CA VAL A 148 -4.31 11.51 3.21
C VAL A 148 -4.69 12.60 4.20
N ILE A 149 -3.85 12.80 5.21
CA ILE A 149 -3.83 13.99 6.05
C ILE A 149 -2.57 14.78 5.71
N ALA A 150 -2.74 16.07 5.45
CA ALA A 150 -1.68 17.00 5.13
C ALA A 150 -1.88 18.33 5.87
N VAL A 151 -0.91 19.23 5.75
CA VAL A 151 -1.05 20.63 6.16
C VAL A 151 -0.70 21.49 4.96
N ASN A 152 -1.51 22.51 4.66
CA ASN A 152 -1.25 23.33 3.48
C ASN A 152 0.06 24.12 3.63
N LEU A 153 1.04 23.82 2.75
CA LEU A 153 2.42 24.34 2.78
C LEU A 153 3.20 24.06 4.08
N ASP A 154 2.88 22.98 4.79
CA ASP A 154 3.65 22.53 5.97
C ASP A 154 3.66 20.99 6.08
N LYS A 155 4.37 20.47 7.08
CA LYS A 155 4.68 19.06 7.29
C LYS A 155 3.78 18.45 8.36
N ALA A 156 2.71 17.75 7.94
CA ALA A 156 1.75 17.16 8.88
C ALA A 156 2.39 16.19 9.88
N ALA A 157 3.30 15.32 9.42
CA ALA A 157 3.91 14.33 10.29
C ALA A 157 4.77 14.95 11.39
N SER A 158 5.67 15.87 11.05
CA SER A 158 6.48 16.59 12.04
C SER A 158 5.62 17.49 12.95
N LEU A 159 4.70 18.27 12.38
CA LEU A 159 3.90 19.25 13.14
C LEU A 159 3.04 18.59 14.21
N TYR A 160 2.44 17.44 13.89
CA TYR A 160 1.53 16.72 14.79
C TYR A 160 2.14 15.47 15.41
N ASN A 161 3.45 15.25 15.23
CA ASN A 161 4.18 14.08 15.70
C ASN A 161 3.44 12.76 15.36
N LEU A 162 3.11 12.61 14.07
CA LEU A 162 2.44 11.42 13.52
C LEU A 162 3.50 10.43 13.05
N HIS A 163 3.30 9.15 13.38
CA HIS A 163 4.24 8.09 13.04
C HIS A 163 3.56 6.95 12.28
N LYS A 164 4.37 6.24 11.48
CA LYS A 164 3.92 5.02 10.82
C LYS A 164 3.38 4.02 11.85
N ASN A 165 2.29 3.34 11.50
CA ASN A 165 1.51 2.43 12.33
C ASN A 165 0.70 3.07 13.46
N GLU A 166 0.69 4.40 13.61
CA GLU A 166 -0.27 5.04 14.52
C GLU A 166 -1.70 4.94 13.97
N MET A 167 -2.65 4.93 14.90
CA MET A 167 -4.07 4.76 14.60
C MET A 167 -4.76 6.11 14.40
N ILE A 168 -5.55 6.19 13.33
CA ILE A 168 -6.47 7.28 13.01
C ILE A 168 -7.89 6.77 13.27
N GLN A 169 -8.71 7.60 13.90
CA GLN A 169 -10.09 7.25 14.21
C GLN A 169 -11.03 8.17 13.44
N ILE A 170 -12.06 7.59 12.83
CA ILE A 170 -13.12 8.33 12.16
C ILE A 170 -14.44 7.89 12.75
N TYR A 171 -15.25 8.83 13.21
CA TYR A 171 -16.59 8.59 13.73
C TYR A 171 -17.64 9.13 12.76
N PHE A 172 -18.80 8.46 12.68
CA PHE A 172 -19.94 8.89 11.87
C PHE A 172 -21.15 9.17 12.76
N ASN A 173 -21.81 10.30 12.50
CA ASN A 173 -23.02 10.74 13.19
C ASN A 173 -24.29 10.33 12.44
#